data_AF-A0A5F2HUU8-F1
#
_entry.id   AF-A0A5F2HUU8-F1
#
_cell.length_a   1.000
_cell.length_b   1.000
_cell.length_c   1.000
_cell.angle_alpha   90.00
_cell.angle_beta   90.00
_cell.angle_gamma   90.00
#
_symmetry.space_group_name_H-M   'P 1'
#
loop_
_entity.id
_entity.type
_entity.pdbx_description
1 polymer ?
#
loop_
_entity_poly.entity_id
_entity_poly.type
_entity_poly.pdbx_seq_one_letter_code
_entity_poly.pdbx_strand_id
1 'polypeptide(L)'
;REVVIQPFGKGMLLTELRTHDEMIPEKTVFDDLKSPKYDQDLLEIAGLLIDKKVTKFDPSKFEDTYEQALIAMIEAKRKGKKPPKAAPKPRENVIDLA
;
A
#
# COMPACT_ATOMS: atom_id res chain seq x y z
N ARG A 1 1.93 -11.02 -23.49
CA ARG A 1 1.22 -10.25 -22.45
C ARG A 1 -0.14 -9.90 -23.01
N GLU A 2 -1.19 -10.32 -22.33
CA GLU A 2 -2.56 -10.01 -22.71
C GLU A 2 -2.93 -8.66 -22.12
N VAL A 3 -3.68 -7.86 -22.88
CA VAL A 3 -4.03 -6.49 -22.48
C VAL A 3 -5.51 -6.25 -22.74
N VAL A 4 -6.16 -5.59 -21.80
CA VAL A 4 -7.54 -5.12 -21.94
C VAL A 4 -7.51 -3.63 -22.22
N ILE A 5 -8.12 -3.23 -23.33
CA ILE A 5 -8.25 -1.83 -23.72
C ILE A 5 -9.71 -1.41 -23.52
N GLN A 6 -9.92 -0.34 -22.76
CA GLN A 6 -11.25 0.21 -22.50
C GLN A 6 -11.26 1.72 -22.76
N PRO A 7 -12.37 2.28 -23.28
CA PRO A 7 -12.51 3.72 -23.40
C PRO A 7 -12.52 4.34 -22.00
N PHE A 8 -11.72 5.40 -21.80
CA PHE A 8 -11.63 6.12 -20.54
C PHE A 8 -11.59 7.63 -20.78
N GLY A 9 -12.72 8.30 -20.52
CA GLY A 9 -12.88 9.73 -20.79
C GLY A 9 -12.67 10.06 -22.27
N LYS A 10 -11.67 10.90 -22.57
CA LYS A 10 -11.27 11.27 -23.95
C LYS A 10 -10.18 10.36 -24.54
N GLY A 11 -9.79 9.30 -23.84
CA GLY A 11 -8.70 8.41 -24.23
C GLY A 11 -9.03 6.93 -24.04
N MET A 12 -7.98 6.12 -23.98
CA MET A 12 -8.06 4.67 -23.75
C MET A 12 -7.23 4.30 -22.53
N LEU A 13 -7.77 3.42 -21.69
CA LEU A 13 -7.06 2.77 -20.61
C LEU A 13 -6.59 1.40 -21.08
N LEU A 14 -5.31 1.10 -20.90
CA LEU A 14 -4.73 -0.20 -21.18
C LEU A 14 -4.35 -0.85 -19.84
N THR A 15 -5.00 -1.96 -19.53
CA THR A 15 -4.72 -2.76 -18.33
C THR A 15 -4.02 -4.04 -18.77
N GLU A 16 -2.79 -4.25 -18.30
CA GLU A 16 -2.09 -5.52 -18.52
C GLU A 16 -2.71 -6.62 -17.65
N LEU A 17 -3.02 -7.76 -18.27
CA LEU A 17 -3.50 -8.94 -17.56
C LEU A 17 -2.31 -9.79 -17.12
N ARG A 18 -2.38 -10.29 -15.89
CA ARG A 18 -1.43 -11.25 -15.35
C ARG A 18 -1.70 -12.63 -15.93
N THR A 19 -0.65 -13.33 -16.33
CA THR A 19 -0.75 -14.70 -16.85
C THR A 19 -0.94 -15.71 -15.71
N HIS A 20 -1.38 -16.93 -16.03
CA HIS A 20 -1.59 -17.98 -15.03
C HIS A 20 -0.36 -18.21 -14.12
N ASP A 21 0.85 -18.20 -14.69
CA ASP A 21 2.08 -18.44 -13.95
C ASP A 21 2.44 -17.31 -12.95
N GLU A 22 1.87 -16.10 -13.10
CA GLU A 22 2.05 -14.97 -12.17
C GLU A 22 0.99 -14.97 -11.05
N MET A 23 -0.01 -15.85 -11.14
CA MET A 23 -1.11 -15.94 -10.19
C MET A 23 -0.76 -16.96 -9.10
N ILE A 24 -0.78 -16.51 -7.85
CA ILE A 24 -0.63 -17.40 -6.71
C ILE A 24 -2.02 -18.00 -6.40
N PRO A 25 -2.15 -19.33 -6.31
CA PRO A 25 -3.41 -19.97 -5.95
C PRO A 25 -3.92 -19.47 -4.59
N GLU A 26 -5.23 -19.22 -4.49
CA GLU A 26 -5.87 -18.74 -3.26
C GLU A 26 -5.55 -19.64 -2.05
N LYS A 27 -5.52 -20.96 -2.26
CA LYS A 27 -5.24 -21.96 -1.23
C LYS A 27 -3.85 -21.76 -0.62
N THR A 28 -2.84 -21.45 -1.45
CA THR A 28 -1.48 -21.20 -0.96
C THR A 28 -1.40 -19.99 -0.05
N VAL A 29 -2.29 -19.01 -0.19
CA VAL A 29 -2.29 -17.78 0.62
C VAL A 29 -3.24 -17.87 1.81
N PHE A 30 -4.36 -18.58 1.65
CA PHE A 30 -5.48 -18.53 2.59
C PHE A 30 -5.78 -19.85 3.30
N ASP A 31 -5.09 -20.95 3.00
CA ASP A 31 -5.34 -22.26 3.67
C ASP A 31 -5.14 -22.19 5.19
N ASP A 32 -4.22 -21.33 5.67
CA ASP A 32 -3.97 -21.12 7.09
C ASP A 32 -4.96 -20.16 7.77
N LEU A 33 -5.79 -19.45 6.99
CA LEU A 33 -6.79 -18.55 7.53
C LEU A 33 -8.02 -19.33 8.00
N LYS A 34 -8.17 -19.41 9.32
CA LYS A 34 -9.44 -19.81 9.92
C LYS A 34 -10.49 -18.75 9.57
N SER A 35 -11.72 -19.16 9.26
CA SER A 35 -12.88 -18.26 9.20
C SER A 35 -13.62 -18.27 10.54
N PRO A 36 -13.16 -17.53 11.57
CA PRO A 36 -13.87 -17.44 12.82
C PRO A 36 -15.20 -16.70 12.61
N LYS A 37 -16.20 -17.04 13.44
CA LYS A 37 -17.35 -16.15 13.61
C LYS A 37 -16.87 -14.90 14.34
N TYR A 38 -16.98 -13.75 13.70
CA TYR A 38 -16.67 -12.46 14.30
C TYR A 38 -17.83 -12.02 15.20
N ASP A 39 -17.49 -11.36 16.30
CA ASP A 39 -18.48 -10.70 17.16
C ASP A 39 -19.12 -9.53 16.40
N GLN A 40 -20.45 -9.45 16.44
CA GLN A 40 -21.20 -8.40 15.75
C GLN A 40 -20.89 -7.01 16.34
N ASP A 41 -20.67 -6.93 17.66
CA ASP A 41 -20.39 -5.68 18.35
C ASP A 41 -19.00 -5.14 17.93
N LEU A 42 -18.02 -6.04 17.77
CA LEU A 42 -16.69 -5.67 17.28
C LEU A 42 -16.70 -5.21 15.82
N LEU A 43 -17.53 -5.84 14.97
CA LEU A 43 -17.70 -5.40 13.58
C LEU A 43 -18.32 -4.00 13.50
N GLU A 44 -19.29 -3.69 14.37
CA GLU A 44 -19.91 -2.37 14.44
C GLU A 44 -18.88 -1.30 14.88
N ILE A 45 -18.07 -1.59 15.90
CA ILE A 45 -16.99 -0.69 16.34
C ILE A 45 -15.97 -0.47 15.21
N ALA A 46 -15.56 -1.53 14.50
CA ALA A 46 -14.65 -1.42 13.37
C ALA A 46 -15.24 -0.54 12.25
N GLY A 47 -16.53 -0.70 11.94
CA GLY A 47 -17.25 0.16 11.00
C GLY A 47 -17.23 1.63 11.43
N LEU A 48 -17.55 1.92 12.69
CA LEU A 48 -17.50 3.27 13.25
C LEU A 48 -16.09 3.89 13.17
N LEU A 49 -15.03 3.09 13.34
CA LEU A 49 -13.65 3.55 13.21
C LEU A 49 -13.30 3.91 11.76
N ILE A 50 -13.75 3.10 10.80
CA ILE A 50 -13.57 3.38 9.37
C ILE A 50 -14.29 4.68 9.03
N ASP A 51 -15.56 4.82 9.40
CA ASP A 51 -16.39 6.00 9.13
C ASP A 51 -15.79 7.28 9.72
N LYS A 52 -15.27 7.22 10.94
CA LYS A 52 -14.58 8.37 11.58
C LYS A 52 -13.26 8.75 10.89
N LYS A 53 -12.60 7.81 10.22
CA LYS A 53 -11.30 8.02 9.56
C LYS A 53 -11.43 8.16 8.04
N VAL A 54 -12.64 8.27 7.50
CA VAL A 54 -12.84 8.53 6.07
C VAL A 54 -12.19 9.87 5.72
N THR A 55 -11.29 9.82 4.75
CA THR A 55 -10.65 10.99 4.18
C THR A 55 -10.68 10.90 2.67
N LYS A 56 -10.51 12.04 1.99
CA LYS A 56 -10.37 12.04 0.54
C LYS A 56 -8.98 11.51 0.20
N PHE A 57 -8.94 10.42 -0.56
CA PHE A 57 -7.69 9.91 -1.13
C PHE A 57 -7.19 10.90 -2.17
N ASP A 58 -6.04 11.53 -1.89
CA ASP A 58 -5.34 12.40 -2.81
C ASP A 58 -3.97 11.77 -3.12
N PRO A 59 -3.79 11.20 -4.32
CA PRO A 59 -2.54 10.54 -4.69
C PRO A 59 -1.35 11.50 -4.71
N SER A 60 -1.58 12.81 -4.83
CA SER A 60 -0.52 13.82 -4.86
C SER A 60 0.18 14.01 -3.51
N LYS A 61 -0.46 13.57 -2.41
CA LYS A 61 0.11 13.62 -1.06
C LYS A 61 1.00 12.43 -0.74
N PHE A 62 1.03 11.41 -1.61
CA PHE A 62 1.93 10.28 -1.46
C PHE A 62 3.28 10.64 -2.08
N GLU A 63 4.26 10.88 -1.21
CA GLU A 63 5.63 11.15 -1.63
C GLU A 63 6.45 9.86 -1.62
N ASP A 64 7.26 9.66 -2.66
CA ASP A 64 8.25 8.58 -2.68
C ASP A 64 9.42 8.94 -1.75
N THR A 65 9.22 8.61 -0.47
CA THR A 65 10.24 8.81 0.56
C THR A 65 11.56 8.09 0.25
N TYR A 66 11.51 7.02 -0.56
CA TYR A 66 12.70 6.26 -0.94
C TYR A 66 13.47 7.00 -2.03
N GLU A 67 12.81 7.44 -3.10
CA GLU A 67 13.41 8.24 -4.16
C GLU A 67 14.02 9.52 -3.60
N GLN A 68 13.28 10.24 -2.75
CA GLN A 68 13.78 11.45 -2.10
C GLN A 68 15.03 11.18 -1.24
N ALA A 69 15.02 10.10 -0.44
CA ALA A 69 16.18 9.71 0.35
C ALA A 69 17.38 9.31 -0.52
N LEU A 70 17.13 8.65 -1.66
CA LEU A 70 18.16 8.26 -2.61
C LEU A 70 18.81 9.49 -3.27
N ILE A 71 18.01 10.45 -3.72
CA ILE A 71 18.49 11.72 -4.28
C ILE A 71 19.33 12.47 -3.24
N ALA A 72 18.84 12.58 -2.00
CA ALA A 72 19.57 13.20 -0.91
C ALA A 72 20.91 12.51 -0.62
N MET A 73 20.97 11.18 -0.69
CA MET A 73 22.22 10.43 -0.58
C MET A 73 23.19 10.71 -1.73
N ILE A 74 22.69 10.75 -2.97
CA ILE A 74 23.50 11.03 -4.17
C ILE A 74 24.08 12.45 -4.06
N GLU A 75 23.29 13.44 -3.65
CA GLU A 75 23.77 14.80 -3.44
C GLU A 75 24.81 14.91 -2.33
N ALA A 76 24.60 14.23 -1.20
CA ALA A 76 25.56 14.21 -0.10
C ALA A 76 26.91 13.64 -0.55
N LYS A 77 26.89 12.53 -1.31
CA LYS A 77 28.10 11.93 -1.90
C LYS A 77 28.78 12.89 -2.89
N ARG A 78 28.03 13.54 -3.79
CA ARG A 78 28.59 14.54 -4.74
C ARG A 78 29.25 15.72 -4.02
N LYS A 79 28.68 16.16 -2.91
CA LYS A 79 29.17 17.28 -2.08
C LYS A 79 30.29 16.85 -1.11
N GLY A 80 30.77 15.59 -1.18
CA GLY A 80 31.81 15.05 -0.30
C GLY A 80 31.40 14.90 1.17
N LYS A 81 30.09 14.97 1.46
CA LYS A 81 29.54 14.85 2.82
C LYS A 81 29.12 13.41 3.10
N LYS A 82 29.14 13.01 4.37
CA LYS A 82 28.63 11.70 4.80
C LYS A 82 27.14 11.57 4.42
N PRO A 83 26.69 10.39 3.96
CA PRO A 83 25.31 10.20 3.56
C PRO A 83 24.33 10.48 4.72
N PRO A 84 23.13 10.99 4.43
CA PRO A 84 22.09 11.21 5.44
C PRO A 84 21.80 9.90 6.18
N LYS A 85 21.62 9.99 7.51
CA LYS A 85 21.28 8.84 8.34
C LYS A 85 19.91 8.31 7.92
N ALA A 86 19.76 6.98 7.92
CA ALA A 86 18.47 6.34 7.70
C ALA A 86 17.41 6.92 8.63
N ALA A 87 16.22 7.21 8.08
CA ALA A 87 15.10 7.68 8.87
C ALA A 87 14.79 6.66 9.97
N PRO A 88 14.51 7.11 11.21
CA PRO A 88 14.10 6.19 12.27
C PRO A 88 12.85 5.42 11.82
N LYS A 89 12.79 4.13 12.15
CA LYS A 89 11.59 3.31 11.88
C LYS A 89 10.36 4.02 12.47
N PRO A 90 9.24 4.13 11.72
CA PRO A 90 8.01 4.68 12.26
C PRO A 90 7.65 3.94 13.55
N ARG A 91 7.21 4.67 14.58
CA ARG A 91 6.64 4.04 15.77
C ARG A 91 5.30 3.42 15.35
N GLU A 92 5.23 2.09 15.39
CA GLU A 92 3.97 1.38 15.18
C GLU A 92 3.07 1.64 16.39
N ASN A 93 2.14 2.59 16.28
CA ASN A 93 1.07 2.77 17.26
C ASN A 93 0.00 1.71 17.00
N VAL A 94 0.31 0.44 17.28
CA VAL A 94 -0.69 -0.63 17.33
C VAL A 94 -1.42 -0.48 18.66
N ILE A 95 -2.64 0.06 18.61
CA ILE A 95 -3.57 -0.02 19.73
C ILE A 95 -4.30 -1.34 19.54
N ASP A 96 -3.93 -2.34 20.34
CA ASP A 96 -4.63 -3.62 20.39
C ASP A 96 -6.02 -3.39 21.01
N LEU A 97 -7.06 -3.83 20.31
CA LEU A 97 -8.46 -3.71 20.71
C LEU A 97 -9.01 -5.06 21.21
N ALA A 98 -8.12 -5.98 21.58
CA ALA A 98 -8.47 -7.27 22.19
C ALA A 98 -9.09 -7.14 23.59
#